data_AF-A0A961TT26-F1
#
_entry.id   AF-A0A961TT26-F1
#
_cell.length_a   1.000
_cell.length_b   1.000
_cell.length_c   1.000
_cell.angle_alpha   90.00
_cell.angle_beta   90.00
_cell.angle_gamma   90.00
#
_symmetry.space_group_name_H-M   'P 1'
#
loop_
_entity.id
_entity.type
_entity.pdbx_description
1 polymer ?
#
loop_
_entity_poly.entity_id
_entity_poly.type
_entity_poly.pdbx_seq_one_letter_code
_entity_poly.pdbx_strand_id
1 'polypeptide(L)'
;RMCVSGCPYKKVYYNWSTGKSEKCTLCYPRIESGNPTVCSETCVGRIRYIGVMLYDADKIEEAANAAEKMDLYDAQLGVFLDPKDPDIIAEAQKQGIPQDWIKAAQESPIWKMAMEWKVAFPLHPEYRTLPMVWYIPPLSPIQNAAEAGAIGMDGAMPDVKNLRIPLRYLANMLTAGDEKPIAQALERMLAMRAYMRARNVEGVTDEAIATRVGITGRMIEEMYRIMALADYEDRFVIPTTHREQVEEAYDLRGGCGFTDGNGCSTGASRGSLFGGSKKPLRMPQEVR
;
A
#
# COMPACT_ATOMS: atom_id res chain seq x y z
N ARG A 1 16.24 2.31 -23.69
CA ARG A 1 16.45 2.79 -22.31
C ARG A 1 15.60 4.01 -21.90
N MET A 2 14.60 4.45 -22.70
CA MET A 2 13.83 5.68 -22.41
C MET A 2 13.01 5.61 -21.11
N CYS A 3 12.58 4.41 -20.71
CA CYS A 3 11.89 4.16 -19.44
C CYS A 3 12.69 4.57 -18.20
N VAL A 4 14.02 4.54 -18.24
CA VAL A 4 14.89 4.99 -17.14
C VAL A 4 14.73 6.50 -16.92
N SER A 5 14.71 7.27 -18.00
CA SER A 5 14.48 8.72 -17.94
C SER A 5 13.02 9.04 -17.59
N GLY A 6 12.08 8.30 -18.17
CA GLY A 6 10.64 8.53 -18.00
C GLY A 6 10.12 8.28 -16.57
N CYS A 7 10.74 7.37 -15.81
CA CYS A 7 10.35 7.15 -14.41
C CYS A 7 10.82 8.33 -13.53
N PRO A 8 9.91 9.13 -12.93
CA PRO A 8 10.31 10.27 -12.11
C PRO A 8 11.02 9.82 -10.83
N TYR A 9 10.65 8.67 -10.27
CA TYR A 9 11.27 8.06 -9.09
C TYR A 9 12.62 7.36 -9.35
N LYS A 10 13.06 7.27 -10.61
CA LYS A 10 14.30 6.57 -11.01
C LYS A 10 14.38 5.13 -10.46
N LYS A 11 13.26 4.41 -10.51
CA LYS A 11 13.11 3.01 -10.05
C LYS A 11 13.23 1.97 -11.18
N VAL A 12 13.71 2.39 -12.35
CA VAL A 12 14.08 1.52 -13.46
C VAL A 12 15.58 1.63 -13.65
N TYR A 13 16.26 0.50 -13.66
CA TYR A 13 17.72 0.41 -13.71
C TYR A 13 18.12 -0.28 -15.02
N TYR A 14 19.13 0.26 -15.71
CA TYR A 14 19.63 -0.35 -16.93
C TYR A 14 20.74 -1.35 -16.60
N ASN A 15 20.53 -2.61 -16.99
CA ASN A 15 21.55 -3.64 -16.91
C ASN A 15 22.45 -3.54 -18.14
N TRP A 16 23.68 -3.07 -17.93
CA TRP A 16 24.66 -2.85 -18.98
C TRP A 16 25.21 -4.14 -19.60
N SER A 17 25.10 -5.27 -18.90
CA SER A 17 25.54 -6.57 -19.39
C SER A 17 24.51 -7.20 -20.33
N THR A 18 23.23 -7.21 -19.93
CA THR A 18 22.15 -7.79 -20.74
C THR A 18 21.60 -6.84 -21.80
N GLY A 19 21.89 -5.54 -21.67
CA GLY A 19 21.33 -4.50 -22.52
C GLY A 19 19.85 -4.21 -22.27
N LYS A 20 19.29 -4.71 -21.16
CA LYS A 20 17.86 -4.58 -20.81
C LYS A 20 17.67 -3.74 -19.55
N SER A 21 16.52 -3.09 -19.44
CA SER A 21 16.12 -2.40 -18.21
C SER A 21 15.34 -3.33 -17.30
N GLU A 22 15.64 -3.27 -16.01
CA GLU A 22 15.02 -4.06 -14.95
C GLU A 22 14.44 -3.12 -13.89
N LYS A 23 13.44 -3.59 -13.15
CA LYS A 23 12.76 -2.81 -12.10
C LYS A 23 12.25 -3.73 -10.99
N CYS A 24 11.81 -3.14 -9.89
CA CYS A 24 11.05 -3.85 -8.87
C CYS A 24 9.86 -4.59 -9.52
N THR A 25 9.72 -5.88 -9.21
CA THR A 25 8.67 -6.77 -9.71
C THR A 25 7.55 -6.97 -8.69
N LEU A 26 7.54 -6.18 -7.61
CA LEU A 26 6.66 -6.33 -6.45
C LEU A 26 6.68 -7.76 -5.87
N CYS A 27 7.77 -8.50 -6.06
CA CYS A 27 7.86 -9.92 -5.71
C CYS A 27 6.64 -10.72 -6.19
N TYR A 28 6.16 -10.49 -7.42
CA TYR A 28 4.95 -11.14 -7.93
C TYR A 28 4.89 -12.67 -7.70
N PRO A 29 6.00 -13.46 -7.78
CA PRO A 29 5.91 -14.90 -7.51
C PRO A 29 5.46 -15.23 -6.07
N ARG A 30 5.72 -14.33 -5.12
CA ARG A 30 5.28 -14.45 -3.72
C ARG A 30 3.85 -13.94 -3.54
N ILE A 31 3.56 -12.75 -4.08
CA ILE A 31 2.23 -12.12 -4.00
C ILE A 31 1.17 -13.02 -4.66
N GLU A 32 1.50 -13.67 -5.77
CA GLU A 32 0.62 -14.64 -6.43
C GLU A 32 0.14 -15.76 -5.51
N SER A 33 0.99 -16.14 -4.55
CA SER A 33 0.73 -17.17 -3.54
C SER A 33 0.28 -16.59 -2.19
N GLY A 34 -0.17 -15.33 -2.13
CA GLY A 34 -0.61 -14.68 -0.89
C GLY A 34 0.51 -14.35 0.11
N ASN A 35 1.78 -14.39 -0.32
CA ASN A 35 2.92 -14.08 0.54
C ASN A 35 3.36 -12.63 0.40
N PRO A 36 3.85 -11.97 1.47
CA PRO A 36 4.39 -10.62 1.38
C PRO A 36 5.63 -10.53 0.49
N THR A 37 5.92 -9.31 0.04
CA THR A 37 7.19 -9.02 -0.63
C THR A 37 8.36 -9.26 0.32
N VAL A 38 9.52 -9.64 -0.22
CA VAL A 38 10.73 -9.91 0.59
C VAL A 38 11.08 -8.70 1.46
N CYS A 39 11.01 -7.50 0.90
CA CYS A 39 11.38 -6.28 1.61
C CYS A 39 10.32 -5.84 2.64
N SER A 40 9.08 -6.32 2.53
CA SER A 40 8.04 -6.14 3.56
C SER A 40 8.20 -7.13 4.70
N GLU A 41 8.35 -8.42 4.38
CA GLU A 41 8.51 -9.49 5.37
C GLU A 41 9.77 -9.31 6.23
N THR A 42 10.88 -8.93 5.60
CA THR A 42 12.18 -8.73 6.27
C THR A 42 12.33 -7.34 6.90
N CYS A 43 11.25 -6.54 6.96
CA CYS A 43 11.29 -5.21 7.55
C CYS A 43 11.40 -5.29 9.08
N VAL A 44 12.63 -5.19 9.59
CA VAL A 44 12.96 -5.25 11.03
C VAL A 44 12.15 -4.25 11.85
N GLY A 45 11.98 -3.02 11.36
CA GLY A 45 11.21 -1.97 12.04
C GLY A 45 9.69 -2.16 12.01
N ARG A 46 9.20 -3.21 11.35
CA ARG A 46 7.77 -3.53 11.21
C ARG A 46 6.89 -2.42 10.60
N ILE A 47 7.47 -1.51 9.84
CA ILE A 47 6.79 -0.31 9.30
C ILE A 47 6.09 -0.51 7.95
N ARG A 48 6.10 -1.71 7.38
CA ARG A 48 5.55 -1.99 6.05
C ARG A 48 4.27 -2.78 6.14
N TYR A 49 3.29 -2.35 5.37
CA TYR A 49 1.95 -2.91 5.29
C TYR A 49 1.65 -3.21 3.82
N ILE A 50 0.88 -4.27 3.55
CA ILE A 50 0.38 -4.60 2.22
C ILE A 50 -1.09 -4.96 2.37
N GLY A 51 -1.93 -4.36 1.54
CA GLY A 51 -3.37 -4.58 1.50
C GLY A 51 -3.91 -4.24 0.12
N VAL A 52 -5.07 -4.80 -0.20
CA VAL A 52 -5.76 -4.55 -1.46
C VAL A 52 -6.38 -3.14 -1.44
N MET A 53 -6.39 -2.49 -2.59
CA MET A 53 -7.10 -1.23 -2.85
C MET A 53 -7.90 -1.40 -4.13
N LEU A 54 -9.23 -1.27 -4.04
CA LEU A 54 -10.09 -1.20 -5.22
C LEU A 54 -10.03 0.21 -5.80
N TYR A 55 -9.96 0.32 -7.12
CA TYR A 55 -9.82 1.59 -7.81
C TYR A 55 -10.57 1.59 -9.12
N ASP A 56 -11.10 2.76 -9.49
CA ASP A 56 -11.78 2.98 -10.76
C ASP A 56 -10.76 3.34 -11.85
N ALA A 57 -10.51 2.39 -12.77
CA ALA A 57 -9.52 2.58 -13.83
C ALA A 57 -9.90 3.71 -14.80
N ASP A 58 -11.20 3.99 -14.99
CA ASP A 58 -11.67 5.00 -15.94
C ASP A 58 -11.41 6.42 -15.43
N LYS A 59 -11.28 6.61 -14.12
CA LYS A 59 -10.95 7.91 -13.49
C LYS A 59 -9.46 8.25 -13.46
N ILE A 60 -8.58 7.33 -13.88
CA ILE A 60 -7.12 7.52 -13.80
C ILE A 60 -6.66 8.74 -14.60
N GLU A 61 -7.15 8.89 -15.84
CA GLU A 61 -6.74 9.98 -16.71
C GLU A 61 -7.17 11.33 -16.13
N GLU A 62 -8.43 11.45 -15.70
CA GLU A 62 -8.96 12.67 -15.08
C GLU A 62 -8.17 13.04 -13.82
N ALA A 63 -7.97 12.07 -12.92
CA ALA A 63 -7.27 12.30 -11.66
C ALA A 63 -5.80 12.70 -11.86
N ALA A 64 -5.09 12.05 -12.79
CA ALA A 64 -3.70 12.39 -13.10
C ALA A 64 -3.57 13.77 -13.77
N ASN A 65 -4.62 14.25 -14.43
CA ASN A 65 -4.67 15.55 -15.12
C ASN A 65 -5.31 16.67 -14.30
N ALA A 66 -5.50 16.50 -12.98
CA ALA A 66 -6.00 17.58 -12.11
C ALA A 66 -5.22 18.88 -12.33
N ALA A 67 -5.93 20.01 -12.45
CA ALA A 67 -5.31 21.28 -12.87
C ALA A 67 -4.20 21.71 -11.90
N GLU A 68 -4.54 21.79 -10.61
CA GLU A 68 -3.60 22.17 -9.56
C GLU A 68 -2.85 20.96 -9.00
N LYS A 69 -1.57 21.15 -8.68
CA LYS A 69 -0.73 20.07 -8.15
C LYS A 69 -1.15 19.61 -6.76
N MET A 70 -1.69 20.53 -5.94
CA MET A 70 -2.14 20.23 -4.58
C MET A 70 -3.40 19.35 -4.58
N ASP A 71 -4.21 19.42 -5.63
CA ASP A 71 -5.44 18.63 -5.76
C ASP A 71 -5.16 17.17 -6.14
N LEU A 72 -3.94 16.83 -6.59
CA LEU A 72 -3.60 15.48 -7.05
C LEU A 72 -3.72 14.41 -5.96
N TYR A 73 -3.50 14.79 -4.69
CA TYR A 73 -3.71 13.89 -3.55
C TYR A 73 -5.18 13.50 -3.42
N ASP A 74 -6.07 14.49 -3.38
CA ASP A 74 -7.50 14.27 -3.24
C ASP A 74 -8.11 13.65 -4.51
N ALA A 75 -7.59 14.02 -5.68
CA ALA A 75 -7.96 13.40 -6.95
C ALA A 75 -7.63 11.89 -6.94
N GLN A 76 -6.44 11.49 -6.46
CA GLN A 76 -6.09 10.08 -6.33
C GLN A 76 -6.98 9.35 -5.31
N LEU A 77 -7.33 9.99 -4.19
CA LEU A 77 -8.28 9.41 -3.23
C LEU A 77 -9.66 9.17 -3.86
N GLY A 78 -10.11 10.06 -4.77
CA GLY A 78 -11.36 9.92 -5.51
C GLY A 78 -11.37 8.79 -6.55
N VAL A 79 -10.21 8.22 -6.87
CA VAL A 79 -10.09 7.02 -7.71
C VAL A 79 -10.30 5.74 -6.89
N PHE A 80 -10.07 5.77 -5.58
CA PHE A 80 -10.25 4.60 -4.72
C PHE A 80 -11.72 4.36 -4.36
N LEU A 81 -12.13 3.09 -4.38
CA LEU A 81 -13.51 2.66 -4.19
C LEU A 81 -13.70 2.01 -2.82
N ASP A 82 -14.79 2.33 -2.14
CA ASP A 82 -15.09 1.76 -0.82
C ASP A 82 -15.39 0.27 -0.92
N PRO A 83 -14.54 -0.62 -0.35
CA PRO A 83 -14.73 -2.05 -0.44
C PRO A 83 -15.91 -2.57 0.41
N LYS A 84 -16.50 -1.72 1.26
CA LYS A 84 -17.66 -2.05 2.10
C LYS A 84 -18.98 -1.57 1.48
N ASP A 85 -18.93 -0.77 0.42
CA ASP A 85 -20.12 -0.30 -0.29
C ASP A 85 -20.76 -1.45 -1.10
N PRO A 86 -22.05 -1.79 -0.86
CA PRO A 86 -22.75 -2.83 -1.60
C PRO A 86 -22.70 -2.68 -3.13
N ASP A 87 -22.76 -1.45 -3.64
CA ASP A 87 -22.76 -1.20 -5.09
C ASP A 87 -21.38 -1.48 -5.70
N ILE A 88 -20.31 -1.11 -4.97
CA ILE A 88 -18.93 -1.41 -5.37
C ILE A 88 -18.66 -2.91 -5.30
N ILE A 89 -19.17 -3.61 -4.28
CA ILE A 89 -19.04 -5.07 -4.16
C ILE A 89 -19.72 -5.77 -5.35
N ALA A 90 -20.94 -5.35 -5.69
CA ALA A 90 -21.68 -5.92 -6.82
C ALA A 90 -20.97 -5.68 -8.16
N GLU A 91 -20.44 -4.48 -8.38
CA GLU A 91 -19.69 -4.17 -9.60
C GLU A 91 -18.35 -4.91 -9.65
N ALA A 92 -17.63 -5.02 -8.54
CA ALA A 92 -16.39 -5.80 -8.45
C ALA A 92 -16.63 -7.28 -8.81
N GLN A 93 -17.69 -7.90 -8.30
CA GLN A 93 -18.06 -9.27 -8.64
C GLN A 93 -18.42 -9.42 -10.12
N LYS A 94 -19.15 -8.45 -10.68
CA LYS A 94 -19.52 -8.43 -12.11
C LYS A 94 -18.29 -8.30 -13.02
N GLN A 95 -17.26 -7.59 -12.58
CA GLN A 95 -15.97 -7.49 -13.28
C GLN A 95 -15.05 -8.71 -13.07
N GLY A 96 -15.50 -9.73 -12.34
CA GLY A 96 -14.77 -10.97 -12.12
C GLY A 96 -13.72 -10.90 -11.01
N ILE A 97 -13.77 -9.88 -10.14
CA ILE A 97 -12.88 -9.82 -8.96
C ILE A 97 -13.27 -10.94 -7.98
N PRO A 98 -12.34 -11.84 -7.61
CA PRO A 98 -12.62 -12.93 -6.68
C PRO A 98 -13.12 -12.45 -5.30
N GLN A 99 -13.96 -13.26 -4.65
CA GLN A 99 -14.57 -12.88 -3.36
C GLN A 99 -13.54 -12.72 -2.23
N ASP A 100 -12.45 -13.48 -2.25
CA ASP A 100 -11.35 -13.36 -1.30
C ASP A 100 -10.56 -12.05 -1.49
N TRP A 101 -10.44 -11.54 -2.73
CA TRP A 101 -9.89 -10.21 -3.01
C TRP A 101 -10.77 -9.09 -2.47
N ILE A 102 -12.09 -9.20 -2.63
CA ILE A 102 -13.05 -8.24 -2.07
C ILE A 102 -12.95 -8.23 -0.53
N LYS A 103 -12.91 -9.42 0.09
CA LYS A 103 -12.70 -9.55 1.54
C LYS A 103 -11.36 -8.94 1.98
N ALA A 104 -10.28 -9.23 1.27
CA ALA A 104 -8.97 -8.66 1.56
C ALA A 104 -8.95 -7.13 1.42
N ALA A 105 -9.75 -6.56 0.51
CA ALA A 105 -9.92 -5.11 0.41
C ALA A 105 -10.68 -4.54 1.62
N GLN A 106 -11.74 -5.22 2.09
CA GLN A 106 -12.50 -4.82 3.29
C GLN A 106 -11.66 -4.83 4.57
N GLU A 107 -10.69 -5.74 4.64
CA GLU A 107 -9.77 -5.91 5.77
C GLU A 107 -8.44 -5.15 5.58
N SER A 108 -8.29 -4.40 4.47
CA SER A 108 -7.02 -3.79 4.06
C SER A 108 -6.49 -2.76 5.09
N PRO A 109 -5.27 -2.94 5.63
CA PRO A 109 -4.65 -1.93 6.49
C PRO A 109 -4.32 -0.64 5.71
N ILE A 110 -4.10 -0.75 4.40
CA ILE A 110 -3.81 0.39 3.53
C ILE A 110 -5.05 1.27 3.36
N TRP A 111 -6.22 0.66 3.16
CA TRP A 111 -7.50 1.39 3.11
C TRP A 111 -7.72 2.20 4.40
N LYS A 112 -7.49 1.58 5.55
CA LYS A 112 -7.61 2.25 6.86
C LYS A 112 -6.65 3.44 6.97
N MET A 113 -5.38 3.26 6.65
CA MET A 113 -4.38 4.32 6.77
C MET A 113 -4.59 5.48 5.78
N ALA A 114 -4.98 5.18 4.53
CA ALA A 114 -5.11 6.17 3.45
C ALA A 114 -6.48 6.83 3.40
N MET A 115 -7.57 6.07 3.60
CA MET A 115 -8.95 6.55 3.43
C MET A 115 -9.62 6.87 4.76
N GLU A 116 -9.59 5.95 5.74
CA GLU A 116 -10.33 6.13 7.01
C GLU A 116 -9.59 7.08 7.97
N TRP A 117 -8.29 6.88 8.17
CA TRP A 117 -7.48 7.63 9.16
C TRP A 117 -6.75 8.83 8.57
N LYS A 118 -6.63 8.92 7.23
CA LYS A 118 -5.89 9.96 6.50
C LYS A 118 -4.50 10.24 7.09
N VAL A 119 -3.74 9.18 7.41
CA VAL A 119 -2.37 9.28 7.95
C VAL A 119 -1.30 8.86 6.95
N ALA A 120 -1.67 8.20 5.87
CA ALA A 120 -0.76 7.83 4.78
C ALA A 120 -0.95 8.74 3.56
N PHE A 121 0.14 9.04 2.88
CA PHE A 121 0.19 9.95 1.72
C PHE A 121 1.01 9.38 0.57
N PRO A 122 0.69 9.70 -0.69
CA PRO A 122 1.48 9.33 -1.85
C PRO A 122 2.86 10.01 -1.81
N LEU A 123 3.88 9.39 -2.42
CA LEU A 123 5.18 10.03 -2.59
C LEU A 123 5.20 10.86 -3.88
N HIS A 124 5.45 12.17 -3.77
CA HIS A 124 5.49 13.12 -4.88
C HIS A 124 4.29 13.00 -5.83
N PRO A 125 3.06 13.27 -5.35
CA PRO A 125 1.85 13.20 -6.19
C PRO A 125 1.94 14.12 -7.42
N GLU A 126 2.69 15.22 -7.34
CA GLU A 126 2.92 16.18 -8.43
C GLU A 126 3.58 15.58 -9.69
N TYR A 127 4.12 14.37 -9.60
CA TYR A 127 4.61 13.61 -10.75
C TYR A 127 3.50 13.00 -11.60
N ARG A 128 2.23 13.05 -11.15
CA ARG A 128 1.04 12.64 -11.91
C ARG A 128 1.05 11.17 -12.35
N THR A 129 1.74 10.31 -11.60
CA THR A 129 1.79 8.86 -11.88
C THR A 129 0.82 8.05 -11.01
N LEU A 130 0.04 8.70 -10.15
CA LEU A 130 -0.85 8.08 -9.14
C LEU A 130 -0.14 6.93 -8.38
N PRO A 131 0.92 7.22 -7.60
CA PRO A 131 1.76 6.18 -7.00
C PRO A 131 0.97 5.35 -5.98
N MET A 132 1.22 4.04 -5.96
CA MET A 132 0.54 3.07 -5.07
C MET A 132 1.37 2.63 -3.85
N VAL A 133 2.52 3.28 -3.61
CA VAL A 133 3.31 3.11 -2.39
C VAL A 133 3.24 4.40 -1.59
N TRP A 134 2.59 4.34 -0.43
CA TRP A 134 2.26 5.48 0.41
C TRP A 134 3.06 5.47 1.71
N TYR A 135 3.19 6.63 2.33
CA TYR A 135 4.06 6.88 3.48
C TYR A 135 3.30 7.60 4.59
N ILE A 136 3.53 7.16 5.82
CA ILE A 136 3.09 7.89 7.02
C ILE A 136 4.22 8.85 7.42
N PRO A 137 3.95 10.16 7.62
CA PRO A 137 4.98 11.12 7.96
C PRO A 137 5.53 10.82 9.36
N PRO A 138 6.85 10.95 9.57
CA PRO A 138 7.46 10.64 10.86
C PRO A 138 7.15 11.74 11.89
N LEU A 139 6.89 11.32 13.13
CA LEU A 139 7.01 12.21 14.27
C LEU A 139 8.49 12.47 14.53
N SER A 140 8.88 13.73 14.69
CA SER A 140 10.23 14.10 15.15
C SER A 140 10.23 14.47 16.62
N PRO A 141 11.36 14.40 17.32
CA PRO A 141 11.49 15.05 18.63
C PRO A 141 11.04 16.50 18.54
N ILE A 142 10.41 16.97 19.61
CA ILE A 142 10.13 18.39 19.79
C ILE A 142 11.51 19.06 19.99
N GLN A 143 11.72 20.27 19.47
CA GLN A 143 12.92 21.03 19.82
C GLN A 143 13.09 21.06 21.36
N ASN A 144 14.34 21.15 21.85
CA ASN A 144 14.71 21.18 23.28
C ASN A 144 13.96 22.24 24.13
N ALA A 145 13.06 23.04 23.55
CA ALA A 145 12.15 23.95 24.24
C ALA A 145 11.17 23.25 25.21
N ALA A 146 10.97 21.93 25.11
CA ALA A 146 10.21 21.16 26.10
C ALA A 146 10.91 21.08 27.47
N GLU A 147 12.25 21.10 27.51
CA GLU A 147 13.02 21.13 28.77
C GLU A 147 13.06 22.54 29.40
N ALA A 148 12.73 23.58 28.62
CA ALA A 148 12.79 24.98 29.06
C ALA A 148 11.42 25.57 29.50
N GLY A 149 10.37 24.76 29.58
CA GLY A 149 9.04 25.19 30.03
C GLY A 149 8.32 26.18 29.08
N ALA A 150 8.75 26.26 27.81
CA ALA A 150 8.29 27.28 26.86
C ALA A 150 7.37 26.71 25.76
N ILE A 151 6.59 25.66 26.07
CA ILE A 151 5.57 25.16 25.15
C ILE A 151 4.21 25.51 25.73
N GLY A 152 3.38 26.17 24.92
CA GLY A 152 1.93 26.18 25.12
C GLY A 152 1.44 24.74 25.03
N MET A 153 1.40 24.05 26.16
CA MET A 153 0.73 22.77 26.30
C MET A 153 -0.76 23.03 26.16
N ASP A 154 -1.36 22.64 25.04
CA ASP A 154 -2.81 22.58 24.92
C ASP A 154 -3.31 21.27 25.58
N GLY A 155 -3.01 21.13 26.87
CA GLY A 155 -3.06 19.88 27.63
C GLY A 155 -1.84 18.97 27.40
N ALA A 156 -2.04 17.64 27.41
CA ALA A 156 -0.98 16.63 27.32
C ALA A 156 -0.41 16.39 25.90
N MET A 157 -0.82 17.17 24.89
CA MET A 157 -0.39 17.01 23.49
C MET A 157 0.54 18.13 23.03
N PRO A 158 1.73 17.82 22.49
CA PRO A 158 2.62 18.80 21.87
C PRO A 158 2.01 19.40 20.59
N ASP A 159 2.21 20.70 20.36
CA ASP A 159 1.85 21.34 19.08
C ASP A 159 2.76 20.83 17.95
N VAL A 160 2.15 20.36 16.86
CA VAL A 160 2.81 19.86 15.65
C VAL A 160 3.73 20.91 15.01
N LYS A 161 3.44 22.21 15.19
CA LYS A 161 4.28 23.30 14.69
C LYS A 161 5.66 23.37 15.33
N ASN A 162 5.84 22.77 16.51
CA ASN A 162 7.09 22.77 17.27
C ASN A 162 7.98 21.54 17.02
N LEU A 163 7.59 20.69 16.08
CA LEU A 163 8.39 19.54 15.66
C LEU A 163 9.70 19.99 15.01
N ARG A 164 10.79 19.26 15.29
CA ARG A 164 12.11 19.54 14.70
C ARG A 164 12.12 19.46 13.17
N ILE A 165 11.37 18.53 12.58
CA ILE A 165 11.26 18.42 11.12
C ILE A 165 10.25 19.47 10.63
N PRO A 166 10.64 20.40 9.73
CA PRO A 166 9.71 21.41 9.22
C PRO A 166 8.55 20.77 8.47
N LEU A 167 7.33 21.22 8.75
CA LEU A 167 6.12 20.70 8.11
C LEU A 167 6.15 20.87 6.58
N ARG A 168 6.63 22.02 6.11
CA ARG A 168 6.84 22.31 4.68
C ARG A 168 7.71 21.26 3.98
N TYR A 169 8.73 20.72 4.66
CA TYR A 169 9.61 19.70 4.08
C TYR A 169 8.84 18.41 3.78
N LEU A 170 8.00 17.97 4.72
CA LEU A 170 7.15 16.79 4.54
C LEU A 170 6.07 17.04 3.47
N ALA A 171 5.45 18.23 3.50
CA ALA A 171 4.43 18.61 2.55
C ALA A 171 4.95 18.62 1.10
N ASN A 172 6.15 19.15 0.87
CA ASN A 172 6.79 19.16 -0.45
C ASN A 172 7.01 17.73 -1.00
N MET A 173 7.15 16.73 -0.14
CA MET A 173 7.41 15.35 -0.54
C MET A 173 6.13 14.51 -0.66
N LEU A 174 5.09 14.81 0.10
CA LEU A 174 3.94 13.92 0.28
C LEU A 174 2.60 14.49 -0.22
N THR A 175 2.48 15.81 -0.34
CA THR A 175 1.21 16.51 -0.63
C THR A 175 1.42 17.69 -1.59
N ALA A 176 2.46 17.62 -2.43
CA ALA A 176 2.80 18.68 -3.39
C ALA A 176 2.93 20.08 -2.78
N GLY A 177 3.28 20.17 -1.50
CA GLY A 177 3.48 21.41 -0.75
C GLY A 177 2.30 21.84 0.14
N ASP A 178 1.17 21.11 0.17
CA ASP A 178 0.08 21.39 1.10
C ASP A 178 0.40 20.87 2.52
N GLU A 179 0.54 21.78 3.47
CA GLU A 179 0.88 21.45 4.86
C GLU A 179 -0.30 20.92 5.66
N LYS A 180 -1.54 21.25 5.29
CA LYS A 180 -2.73 20.97 6.11
C LYS A 180 -2.98 19.47 6.31
N PRO A 181 -2.92 18.60 5.28
CA PRO A 181 -3.13 17.17 5.48
C PRO A 181 -2.02 16.54 6.34
N ILE A 182 -0.77 17.01 6.20
CA ILE A 182 0.35 16.51 7.00
C ILE A 182 0.20 16.92 8.46
N ALA A 183 -0.20 18.17 8.75
CA ALA A 183 -0.46 18.61 10.12
C ALA A 183 -1.51 17.71 10.79
N GLN A 184 -2.64 17.51 10.12
CA GLN A 184 -3.74 16.70 10.62
C GLN A 184 -3.32 15.24 10.89
N ALA A 185 -2.52 14.64 10.00
CA ALA A 185 -2.01 13.29 10.22
C ALA A 185 -1.08 13.18 11.44
N LEU A 186 -0.19 14.16 11.62
CA LEU A 186 0.71 14.21 12.76
C LEU A 186 -0.05 14.45 14.07
N GLU A 187 -1.07 15.31 14.06
CA GLU A 187 -1.98 15.53 15.21
C GLU A 187 -2.71 14.23 15.58
N ARG A 188 -3.23 13.48 14.61
CA ARG A 188 -3.87 12.17 14.84
C ARG A 188 -2.90 11.15 15.45
N MET A 189 -1.65 11.12 14.98
CA MET A 189 -0.62 10.25 15.54
C MET A 189 -0.24 10.63 16.98
N LEU A 190 -0.18 11.93 17.29
CA LEU A 190 0.04 12.43 18.66
C LEU A 190 -1.16 12.13 19.57
N ALA A 191 -2.38 12.28 19.06
CA ALA A 191 -3.61 11.95 19.76
C ALA A 191 -3.69 10.47 20.12
N MET A 192 -3.29 9.57 19.20
CA MET A 192 -3.16 8.14 19.50
C MET A 192 -2.20 7.90 20.67
N ARG A 193 -1.04 8.56 20.70
CA ARG A 193 -0.07 8.42 21.81
C ARG A 193 -0.63 8.95 23.13
N ALA A 194 -1.32 10.08 23.12
CA ALA A 194 -1.91 10.69 24.31
C ALA A 194 -3.08 9.86 24.86
N TYR A 195 -3.99 9.42 24.00
CA TYR A 195 -5.12 8.56 24.36
C TYR A 195 -4.66 7.24 24.96
N MET A 196 -3.71 6.55 24.32
CA MET A 196 -3.19 5.28 24.84
C MET A 196 -2.39 5.46 26.14
N ARG A 197 -1.77 6.62 26.36
CA ARG A 197 -1.14 6.95 27.65
C ARG A 197 -2.19 7.13 28.74
N ALA A 198 -3.23 7.95 28.51
CA ALA A 198 -4.30 8.15 29.48
C ALA A 198 -4.96 6.81 29.87
N ARG A 199 -5.23 5.96 28.88
CA ARG A 199 -5.79 4.63 29.11
C ARG A 199 -4.86 3.71 29.91
N ASN A 200 -3.58 3.61 29.53
CA ASN A 200 -2.66 2.62 30.11
C ASN A 200 -2.00 3.07 31.43
N VAL A 201 -1.82 4.38 31.63
CA VAL A 201 -1.13 4.94 32.80
C VAL A 201 -2.13 5.45 33.83
N GLU A 202 -3.12 6.20 33.40
CA GLU A 202 -4.09 6.87 34.28
C GLU A 202 -5.37 6.05 34.47
N GLY A 203 -5.59 5.04 33.62
CA GLY A 203 -6.78 4.17 33.67
C GLY A 203 -8.05 4.86 33.15
N VAL A 204 -7.91 5.99 32.44
CA VAL A 204 -9.03 6.80 31.97
C VAL A 204 -9.16 6.70 30.45
N THR A 205 -10.39 6.48 29.98
CA THR A 205 -10.72 6.55 28.55
C THR A 205 -11.17 7.97 28.22
N ASP A 206 -10.25 8.79 27.70
CA ASP A 206 -10.51 10.19 27.39
C ASP A 206 -10.87 10.39 25.91
N GLU A 207 -12.17 10.30 25.61
CA GLU A 207 -12.73 10.53 24.27
C GLU A 207 -12.57 11.98 23.78
N ALA A 208 -12.28 12.94 24.67
CA ALA A 208 -12.06 14.32 24.25
C ALA A 208 -10.79 14.46 23.39
N ILE A 209 -9.78 13.61 23.62
CA ILE A 209 -8.55 13.55 22.81
C ILE A 209 -8.88 13.11 21.38
N ALA A 210 -9.70 12.08 21.22
CA ALA A 210 -10.10 11.56 19.91
C ALA A 210 -10.95 12.58 19.13
N THR A 211 -11.94 13.16 19.82
CA THR A 211 -12.87 14.14 19.25
C THR A 211 -12.12 15.38 18.74
N ARG A 212 -11.06 15.81 19.42
CA ARG A 212 -10.25 16.98 19.03
C ARG A 212 -9.63 16.86 17.64
N VAL A 213 -9.23 15.65 17.24
CA VAL A 213 -8.61 15.39 15.92
C VAL A 213 -9.59 14.79 14.90
N GLY A 214 -10.89 14.80 15.25
CA GLY A 214 -11.98 14.37 14.38
C GLY A 214 -12.01 12.87 14.13
N ILE A 215 -11.61 12.04 15.10
CA ILE A 215 -11.72 10.57 15.04
C ILE A 215 -12.37 10.05 16.33
N THR A 216 -12.70 8.77 16.38
CA THR A 216 -13.30 8.14 17.58
C THR A 216 -12.23 7.38 18.39
N GLY A 217 -12.43 7.19 19.70
CA GLY A 217 -11.55 6.34 20.52
C GLY A 217 -11.41 4.93 19.94
N ARG A 218 -12.49 4.37 19.39
CA ARG A 218 -12.45 3.08 18.66
C ARG A 218 -11.49 3.09 17.47
N MET A 219 -11.49 4.15 16.67
CA MET A 219 -10.52 4.31 15.57
C MET A 219 -9.09 4.41 16.11
N ILE A 220 -8.87 5.11 17.22
CA ILE A 220 -7.54 5.19 17.86
C ILE A 220 -7.07 3.81 18.34
N GLU A 221 -7.95 3.01 18.93
CA GLU A 221 -7.61 1.65 19.37
C GLU A 221 -7.26 0.74 18.20
N GLU A 222 -7.96 0.90 17.08
CA GLU A 222 -7.66 0.19 15.84
C GLU A 222 -6.33 0.66 15.21
N MET A 223 -6.07 1.97 15.20
CA MET A 223 -4.77 2.53 14.82
C MET A 223 -3.66 1.94 15.70
N TYR A 224 -3.87 1.87 17.02
CA TYR A 224 -2.90 1.29 17.95
C TYR A 224 -2.66 -0.20 17.67
N ARG A 225 -3.72 -0.98 17.44
CA ARG A 225 -3.60 -2.39 17.07
C ARG A 225 -2.75 -2.56 15.81
N ILE A 226 -3.12 -1.87 14.72
CA ILE A 226 -2.46 -2.05 13.43
C ILE A 226 -1.05 -1.45 13.42
N MET A 227 -0.85 -0.26 14.00
CA MET A 227 0.41 0.49 13.89
C MET A 227 1.42 0.20 15.01
N ALA A 228 0.95 -0.15 16.22
CA ALA A 228 1.82 -0.35 17.38
C ALA A 228 2.03 -1.83 17.73
N LEU A 229 0.96 -2.64 17.79
CA LEU A 229 1.11 -4.10 17.96
C LEU A 229 1.63 -4.72 16.66
N ALA A 230 0.99 -4.32 15.55
CA ALA A 230 1.43 -4.57 14.18
C ALA A 230 1.68 -6.06 13.89
N ASP A 231 0.76 -6.92 14.34
CA ASP A 231 0.81 -8.37 14.14
C ASP A 231 0.89 -8.74 12.66
N TYR A 232 1.42 -9.91 12.37
CA TYR A 232 1.82 -10.27 11.00
C TYR A 232 0.63 -10.22 10.03
N GLU A 233 -0.50 -10.78 10.47
CA GLU A 233 -1.79 -10.85 9.80
C GLU A 233 -2.45 -9.47 9.64
N ASP A 234 -2.25 -8.54 10.58
CA ASP A 234 -2.78 -7.18 10.49
C ASP A 234 -1.94 -6.33 9.52
N ARG A 235 -0.67 -6.68 9.29
CA ARG A 235 0.23 -5.96 8.36
C ARG A 235 0.09 -6.42 6.92
N PHE A 236 -0.16 -7.70 6.70
CA PHE A 236 -0.12 -8.31 5.37
C PHE A 236 -1.43 -9.02 5.06
N VAL A 237 -2.33 -8.29 4.42
CA VAL A 237 -3.63 -8.81 3.94
C VAL A 237 -3.52 -8.99 2.42
N ILE A 238 -3.05 -10.17 2.00
CA ILE A 238 -2.65 -10.46 0.61
C ILE A 238 -3.42 -11.69 0.12
N PRO A 239 -4.39 -11.52 -0.79
CA PRO A 239 -5.10 -12.65 -1.39
C PRO A 239 -4.24 -13.36 -2.44
N THR A 240 -4.62 -14.58 -2.82
CA THR A 240 -3.97 -15.33 -3.90
C THR A 240 -4.43 -14.80 -5.26
N THR A 241 -3.55 -14.76 -6.27
CA THR A 241 -3.88 -14.17 -7.59
C THR A 241 -4.76 -15.05 -8.48
N HIS A 242 -5.15 -16.25 -8.02
CA HIS A 242 -6.06 -17.14 -8.74
C HIS A 242 -5.63 -17.45 -10.20
N ARG A 243 -4.35 -17.82 -10.39
CA ARG A 243 -3.76 -18.14 -11.71
C ARG A 243 -4.55 -19.20 -12.47
N GLU A 244 -5.21 -20.11 -11.76
CA GLU A 244 -6.05 -21.17 -12.31
C GLU A 244 -7.26 -20.67 -13.10
N GLN A 245 -7.66 -19.41 -12.97
CA GLN A 245 -8.77 -18.83 -13.74
C GLN A 245 -8.39 -18.52 -15.20
N VAL A 246 -7.10 -18.30 -15.48
CA VAL A 246 -6.61 -17.86 -16.80
C VAL A 246 -5.62 -18.85 -17.40
N GLU A 247 -4.95 -19.66 -16.58
CA GLU A 247 -3.94 -20.62 -16.99
C GLU A 247 -4.38 -22.08 -16.78
N GLU A 248 -3.88 -23.00 -17.61
CA GLU A 248 -4.07 -24.44 -17.40
C GLU A 248 -3.22 -24.96 -16.21
N ALA A 249 -3.73 -24.75 -15.00
CA ALA A 249 -3.02 -25.01 -13.75
C ALA A 249 -2.53 -26.47 -13.61
N TYR A 250 -3.27 -27.46 -14.14
CA TYR A 250 -2.88 -28.87 -14.03
C TYR A 250 -1.64 -29.19 -14.89
N ASP A 251 -1.58 -28.64 -16.10
CA ASP A 251 -0.42 -28.78 -16.99
C ASP A 251 0.79 -28.02 -16.43
N LEU A 252 0.59 -26.81 -15.92
CA LEU A 252 1.66 -26.04 -15.26
C LEU A 252 2.18 -26.74 -14.00
N ARG A 253 1.31 -27.34 -13.18
CA ARG A 253 1.71 -28.07 -11.98
C ARG A 253 2.57 -29.29 -12.30
N GLY A 254 2.25 -30.03 -13.37
CA GLY A 254 3.02 -31.20 -13.79
C GLY A 254 4.27 -30.84 -14.60
N GLY A 255 4.21 -29.76 -15.37
CA GLY A 255 5.21 -29.40 -16.38
C GLY A 255 6.19 -28.31 -15.99
N CYS A 256 5.80 -27.40 -15.10
CA CYS A 256 6.61 -26.23 -14.86
C CYS A 256 7.78 -26.51 -13.90
N GLY A 257 8.98 -26.08 -14.28
CA GLY A 257 10.25 -26.36 -13.59
C GLY A 257 11.23 -27.18 -14.44
N PHE A 258 10.72 -27.95 -15.40
CA PHE A 258 11.54 -28.60 -16.42
C PHE A 258 11.86 -27.59 -17.53
N THR A 259 13.13 -27.17 -17.60
CA THR A 259 13.63 -26.12 -18.51
C THR A 259 14.20 -26.66 -19.82
N ASP A 260 13.96 -27.95 -20.10
CA ASP A 260 14.31 -28.66 -21.33
C ASP A 260 13.43 -28.27 -22.54
N GLY A 261 12.40 -27.44 -22.33
CA GLY A 261 11.55 -26.89 -23.39
C GLY A 261 10.73 -25.67 -22.96
N ASN A 262 9.70 -25.34 -23.75
CA ASN A 262 8.84 -24.17 -23.55
C ASN A 262 7.69 -24.43 -22.54
N GLY A 263 7.85 -25.39 -21.62
CA GLY A 263 6.76 -25.97 -20.80
C GLY A 263 6.05 -24.99 -19.86
N CYS A 264 6.80 -24.03 -19.29
CA CYS A 264 6.25 -22.95 -18.45
C CYS A 264 5.92 -21.66 -19.21
N SER A 265 6.19 -21.60 -20.51
CA SER A 265 6.10 -20.35 -21.26
C SER A 265 4.70 -20.18 -21.85
N THR A 266 4.14 -18.99 -21.68
CA THR A 266 2.91 -18.57 -22.34
C THR A 266 3.13 -18.19 -23.81
N GLY A 267 4.38 -18.00 -24.23
CA GLY A 267 4.75 -17.66 -25.59
C GLY A 267 4.86 -18.89 -26.48
N ALA A 268 3.75 -19.41 -26.98
CA ALA A 268 3.73 -20.41 -28.03
C ALA A 268 2.93 -19.91 -29.25
N SER A 269 3.61 -19.68 -30.37
CA SER A 269 2.96 -19.55 -31.67
C SER A 269 2.52 -20.92 -32.17
N ARG A 270 1.42 -21.01 -32.96
CA ARG A 270 0.97 -22.28 -33.57
C ARG A 270 2.07 -23.00 -34.36
N GLY A 271 2.99 -22.24 -34.95
CA GLY A 271 4.19 -22.75 -35.61
C GLY A 271 5.42 -22.65 -34.71
N SER A 272 6.28 -23.67 -34.77
CA SER A 272 7.62 -23.69 -34.19
C SER A 272 8.64 -23.87 -35.30
N LEU A 273 9.68 -23.03 -35.34
CA LEU A 273 10.80 -23.16 -36.28
C LEU A 273 11.60 -24.45 -36.03
N PHE A 274 11.59 -24.95 -34.79
CA PHE A 274 12.32 -26.14 -34.37
C PHE A 274 11.45 -27.41 -34.39
N GLY A 275 10.21 -27.30 -34.90
CA GLY A 275 9.20 -28.35 -34.76
C GLY A 275 8.76 -28.55 -33.30
N GLY A 276 7.64 -29.26 -33.11
CA GLY A 276 7.09 -29.57 -31.79
C GLY A 276 5.93 -28.68 -31.36
N SER A 277 4.87 -29.32 -30.87
CA SER A 277 3.79 -28.67 -30.12
C SER A 277 4.13 -28.67 -28.63
N LYS A 278 3.48 -27.80 -27.85
CA LYS A 278 3.48 -27.91 -26.37
C LYS A 278 3.05 -29.34 -26.04
N LYS A 279 3.91 -30.12 -25.38
CA LYS A 279 3.59 -31.48 -24.94
C LYS A 279 2.97 -31.36 -23.56
N PRO A 280 1.67 -31.68 -23.38
CA PRO A 280 1.09 -31.70 -22.06
C PRO A 280 1.79 -32.78 -21.23
N LEU A 281 2.13 -32.47 -19.97
CA LEU A 281 2.87 -33.42 -19.16
C LEU A 281 1.92 -34.54 -18.69
N ARG A 282 2.07 -35.74 -19.26
CA ARG A 282 1.31 -36.91 -18.82
C ARG A 282 1.89 -37.42 -17.51
N MET A 283 1.15 -37.23 -16.42
CA MET A 283 1.42 -37.89 -15.15
C MET A 283 1.48 -39.41 -15.38
N PRO A 284 2.45 -40.13 -14.79
CA PRO A 284 2.44 -41.58 -14.80
C PRO A 284 1.10 -42.06 -14.22
N GLN A 285 0.32 -42.82 -14.99
CA GLN A 285 -0.83 -43.51 -14.41
C GLN A 285 -0.30 -44.58 -13.46
N GLU A 286 -0.84 -44.64 -12.24
CA GLU A 286 -0.57 -45.77 -11.35
C GLU A 286 -0.84 -47.06 -12.11
N VAL A 287 0.19 -47.92 -12.19
CA VAL A 287 0.04 -49.26 -12.75
C VAL A 287 -0.87 -50.00 -11.79
N ARG A 288 -2.14 -50.19 -12.18
CA ARG A 288 -3.10 -51.06 -11.48
C ARG A 288 -2.65 -52.51 -11.52
#